data_AF-A0A2N0RFQ5-F1
#
_entry.id   AF-A0A2N0RFQ5-F1
#
_cell.length_a   1.000
_cell.length_b   1.000
_cell.length_c   1.000
_cell.angle_alpha   90.00
_cell.angle_beta   90.00
_cell.angle_gamma   90.00
#
_symmetry.space_group_name_H-M   'P 1'
#
loop_
_entity.id
_entity.type
_entity.pdbx_description
1 polymer ?
#
loop_
_entity_poly.entity_id
_entity_poly.type
_entity_poly.pdbx_seq_one_letter_code
_entity_poly.pdbx_strand_id
1 'polypeptide(L)'
;MLPKGSDWKSRKSKKKYELEKEQIERIYELEKEQVERKYELEKEKVKRKYNRLKNERIERKYKLEKERVEKNYELEKEQAESTYELEKLQVERKYELIEKKFGRLKIERIKKMYELEKEQIIEIVRNLVHNKSYIVYGYWYCHQWKCEHKKPLQCISREKCEYRDKLDDLQLLYSGKCKHKSQCQSVMECRNKFKRKWQTENNCKLEWRKRYDQELLKKSLEVISERRTGWLEFFQTCENNHENLISSFLLYTSENSNKPDLEIIRHLVWNHYYRVFGNWKCSRCQKKWRSAYTWISLQKFITKATGKQCIKGDYVMQKCKERTCGNDGIISSYKPLVRSESGEHKRHLCEKCKRGYECFESGTYFGYQYI
;
A
#
# COMPACT_ATOMS: atom_id res chain seq x y z
N MET A 1 -112.42 -69.76 40.09
CA MET A 1 -111.26 -70.13 39.23
C MET A 1 -110.79 -68.90 38.48
N LEU A 2 -109.48 -68.65 38.51
CA LEU A 2 -108.68 -67.55 37.91
C LEU A 2 -108.87 -67.44 36.37
N PRO A 3 -108.54 -66.31 35.67
CA PRO A 3 -107.15 -65.80 35.57
C PRO A 3 -106.95 -64.27 35.48
N LYS A 4 -105.96 -63.69 36.18
CA LYS A 4 -104.54 -63.54 35.75
C LYS A 4 -104.39 -63.03 34.30
N GLY A 5 -104.86 -61.81 34.02
CA GLY A 5 -104.69 -61.14 32.72
C GLY A 5 -104.02 -59.75 32.76
N SER A 6 -103.74 -59.20 33.95
CA SER A 6 -103.30 -57.80 34.12
C SER A 6 -101.79 -57.58 34.14
N ASP A 7 -100.99 -58.59 34.47
CA ASP A 7 -99.55 -58.42 34.76
C ASP A 7 -98.65 -58.46 33.50
N TRP A 8 -99.01 -59.22 32.47
CA TRP A 8 -98.23 -59.31 31.22
C TRP A 8 -98.34 -58.05 30.34
N LYS A 9 -99.52 -57.41 30.33
CA LYS A 9 -99.75 -56.14 29.61
C LYS A 9 -98.99 -54.98 30.27
N SER A 10 -98.92 -54.95 31.59
CA SER A 10 -98.15 -53.96 32.37
C SER A 10 -96.64 -54.06 32.09
N ARG A 11 -96.08 -55.28 32.12
CA ARG A 11 -94.65 -55.53 31.83
C ARG A 11 -94.24 -55.19 30.39
N LYS A 12 -95.10 -55.48 29.39
CA LYS A 12 -94.87 -55.08 28.00
C LYS A 12 -94.90 -53.56 27.83
N SER A 13 -95.81 -52.87 28.50
CA SER A 13 -95.91 -51.41 28.43
C SER A 13 -94.70 -50.72 29.07
N LYS A 14 -94.20 -51.24 30.19
CA LYS A 14 -93.01 -50.71 30.87
C LYS A 14 -91.74 -50.89 30.04
N LYS A 15 -91.56 -52.07 29.44
CA LYS A 15 -90.41 -52.36 28.56
C LYS A 15 -90.41 -51.50 27.28
N LYS A 16 -91.60 -51.19 26.75
CA LYS A 16 -91.75 -50.27 25.61
C LYS A 16 -91.34 -48.85 25.98
N TYR A 17 -91.77 -48.36 27.14
CA TYR A 17 -91.40 -47.04 27.66
C TYR A 17 -89.90 -46.90 27.91
N GLU A 18 -89.25 -47.90 28.49
CA GLU A 18 -87.79 -47.91 28.69
C GLU A 18 -87.02 -47.86 27.35
N LEU A 19 -87.50 -48.58 26.33
CA LEU A 19 -86.88 -48.59 25.00
C LEU A 19 -87.04 -47.25 24.27
N GLU A 20 -88.21 -46.62 24.38
CA GLU A 20 -88.47 -45.26 23.87
C GLU A 20 -87.59 -44.23 24.58
N LYS A 21 -87.42 -44.34 25.90
CA LYS A 21 -86.53 -43.47 26.67
C LYS A 21 -85.07 -43.60 26.22
N GLU A 22 -84.57 -44.82 26.05
CA GLU A 22 -83.21 -45.04 25.54
C GLU A 22 -83.03 -44.54 24.09
N GLN A 23 -84.06 -44.63 23.25
CA GLN A 23 -84.02 -44.08 21.89
C GLN A 23 -83.92 -42.54 21.92
N ILE A 24 -84.70 -41.89 22.80
CA ILE A 24 -84.64 -40.43 22.97
C ILE A 24 -83.28 -40.00 23.51
N GLU A 25 -82.72 -40.70 24.51
CA GLU A 25 -81.38 -40.41 25.05
C GLU A 25 -80.29 -40.58 23.97
N ARG A 26 -80.37 -41.62 23.13
CA ARG A 26 -79.45 -41.80 22.00
C ARG A 26 -79.56 -40.68 20.97
N ILE A 27 -80.78 -40.24 20.63
CA ILE A 27 -80.99 -39.11 19.71
C ILE A 27 -80.39 -37.83 20.29
N TYR A 28 -80.62 -37.57 21.58
CA TYR A 28 -80.09 -36.40 22.26
C TYR A 28 -78.55 -36.36 22.27
N GLU A 29 -77.89 -37.48 22.59
CA GLU A 29 -76.42 -37.54 22.54
C GLU A 29 -75.88 -37.40 21.11
N LEU A 30 -76.54 -37.98 20.10
CA LEU A 30 -76.16 -37.80 18.70
C LEU A 30 -76.30 -36.34 18.24
N GLU A 31 -77.36 -35.66 18.64
CA GLU A 31 -77.57 -34.24 18.35
C GLU A 31 -76.51 -33.37 19.03
N LYS A 32 -76.22 -33.64 20.29
CA LYS A 32 -75.17 -32.97 21.06
C LYS A 32 -73.79 -33.14 20.41
N GLU A 33 -73.42 -34.36 20.01
CA GLU A 33 -72.19 -34.60 19.28
C GLU A 33 -72.15 -33.89 17.91
N GLN A 34 -73.29 -33.81 17.20
CA GLN A 34 -73.34 -33.08 15.93
C GLN A 34 -73.13 -31.57 16.12
N VAL A 35 -73.69 -31.00 17.18
CA VAL A 35 -73.48 -29.59 17.54
C VAL A 35 -72.02 -29.35 17.92
N GLU A 36 -71.42 -30.23 18.71
CA GLU A 36 -70.01 -30.13 19.13
C GLU A 36 -69.05 -30.25 17.94
N ARG A 37 -69.29 -31.19 17.02
CA ARG A 37 -68.53 -31.30 15.76
C ARG A 37 -68.64 -30.04 14.90
N LYS A 38 -69.83 -29.44 14.78
CA LYS A 38 -70.02 -28.18 14.05
C LYS A 38 -69.25 -27.03 14.70
N TYR A 39 -69.27 -26.95 16.04
CA TYR A 39 -68.54 -25.93 16.79
C TYR A 39 -67.03 -26.03 16.59
N GLU A 40 -66.45 -27.22 16.74
CA GLU A 40 -65.00 -27.42 16.55
C GLU A 40 -64.56 -27.17 15.10
N LEU A 41 -65.39 -27.54 14.12
CA LEU A 41 -65.13 -27.26 12.71
C LEU A 41 -65.13 -25.76 12.40
N GLU A 42 -66.02 -24.98 13.03
CA GLU A 42 -66.07 -23.53 12.87
C GLU A 42 -64.88 -22.83 13.56
N LYS A 43 -64.51 -23.30 14.76
CA LYS A 43 -63.32 -22.85 15.48
C LYS A 43 -62.05 -23.06 14.65
N GLU A 44 -61.92 -24.20 13.97
CA GLU A 44 -60.75 -24.44 13.10
C GLU A 44 -60.75 -23.61 11.80
N LYS A 45 -61.91 -23.30 11.22
CA LYS A 45 -61.99 -22.33 10.12
C LYS A 45 -61.49 -20.95 10.53
N VAL A 46 -61.91 -20.46 11.70
CA VAL A 46 -61.49 -19.16 12.25
C VAL A 46 -59.98 -19.13 12.48
N LYS A 47 -59.43 -20.19 13.10
CA LYS A 47 -57.98 -20.32 13.34
C LYS A 47 -57.16 -20.31 12.06
N ARG A 48 -57.59 -21.05 11.03
CA ARG A 48 -56.93 -21.05 9.70
C ARG A 48 -56.97 -19.67 9.04
N LYS A 49 -58.11 -18.97 9.11
CA LYS A 49 -58.27 -17.61 8.59
C LYS A 49 -57.33 -16.62 9.30
N TYR A 50 -57.26 -16.68 10.63
CA TYR A 50 -56.35 -15.86 11.43
C TYR A 50 -54.88 -16.10 11.05
N ASN A 51 -54.45 -17.36 10.96
CA ASN A 51 -53.06 -17.70 10.62
C ASN A 51 -52.69 -17.24 9.21
N ARG A 52 -53.60 -17.39 8.22
CA ARG A 52 -53.38 -16.90 6.86
C ARG A 52 -53.18 -15.38 6.84
N LEU A 53 -54.09 -14.62 7.46
CA LEU A 53 -54.01 -13.16 7.51
C LEU A 53 -52.74 -12.67 8.25
N LYS A 54 -52.34 -13.38 9.32
CA LYS A 54 -51.11 -13.10 10.05
C LYS A 54 -49.88 -13.30 9.16
N ASN A 55 -49.82 -14.41 8.41
CA ASN A 55 -48.70 -14.70 7.50
C ASN A 55 -48.64 -13.71 6.34
N GLU A 56 -49.77 -13.38 5.70
CA GLU A 56 -49.83 -12.37 4.64
C GLU A 56 -49.39 -10.98 5.12
N ARG A 57 -49.66 -10.63 6.38
CA ARG A 57 -49.20 -9.37 6.97
C ARG A 57 -47.69 -9.37 7.21
N ILE A 58 -47.13 -10.50 7.64
CA ILE A 58 -45.69 -10.66 7.84
C ILE A 58 -44.97 -10.60 6.49
N GLU A 59 -45.44 -11.31 5.49
CA GLU A 59 -44.85 -11.34 4.15
C GLU A 59 -44.85 -9.95 3.49
N ARG A 60 -45.95 -9.20 3.62
CA ARG A 60 -46.01 -7.79 3.18
C ARG A 60 -44.99 -6.91 3.89
N LYS A 61 -44.82 -7.07 5.21
CA LYS A 61 -43.78 -6.33 5.96
C LYS A 61 -42.38 -6.67 5.46
N TYR A 62 -42.07 -7.95 5.25
CA TYR A 62 -40.77 -8.37 4.71
C TYR A 62 -40.51 -7.81 3.32
N LYS A 63 -41.51 -7.80 2.43
CA LYS A 63 -41.38 -7.24 1.08
C LYS A 63 -41.08 -5.74 1.12
N LEU A 64 -41.83 -4.98 1.91
CA LEU A 64 -41.61 -3.54 2.08
C LEU A 64 -40.24 -3.23 2.69
N GLU A 65 -39.80 -4.03 3.66
CA GLU A 65 -38.49 -3.88 4.29
C GLU A 65 -37.36 -4.17 3.29
N LYS A 66 -37.50 -5.22 2.47
CA LYS A 66 -36.54 -5.54 1.41
C LYS A 66 -36.43 -4.41 0.38
N GLU A 67 -37.57 -3.91 -0.11
CA GLU A 67 -37.60 -2.77 -1.04
C GLU A 67 -36.97 -1.50 -0.43
N ARG A 68 -37.15 -1.27 0.88
CA ARG A 68 -36.52 -0.16 1.60
C ARG A 68 -34.99 -0.31 1.66
N VAL A 69 -34.50 -1.50 1.98
CA VAL A 69 -33.06 -1.79 2.05
C VAL A 69 -32.41 -1.65 0.67
N GLU A 70 -33.04 -2.16 -0.39
CA GLU A 70 -32.55 -2.02 -1.77
C GLU A 70 -32.44 -0.55 -2.18
N LYS A 71 -33.48 0.26 -1.93
CA LYS A 71 -33.44 1.71 -2.21
C LYS A 71 -32.36 2.44 -1.42
N ASN A 72 -32.18 2.11 -0.14
CA ASN A 72 -31.14 2.73 0.68
C ASN A 72 -29.74 2.39 0.13
N TYR A 73 -29.52 1.15 -0.28
CA TYR A 73 -28.24 0.73 -0.88
C TYR A 73 -27.96 1.47 -2.19
N GLU A 74 -28.97 1.64 -3.05
CA GLU A 74 -28.83 2.42 -4.29
C GLU A 74 -28.48 3.89 -4.01
N LEU A 75 -29.17 4.51 -3.05
CA LEU A 75 -28.88 5.89 -2.63
C LEU A 75 -27.46 6.05 -2.07
N GLU A 76 -27.00 5.12 -1.22
CA GLU A 76 -25.64 5.13 -0.68
C GLU A 76 -24.59 4.99 -1.80
N LYS A 77 -24.87 4.13 -2.79
CA LYS A 77 -24.00 3.97 -3.97
C LYS A 77 -23.92 5.25 -4.79
N GLU A 78 -25.05 5.88 -5.10
CA GLU A 78 -25.08 7.16 -5.83
C GLU A 78 -24.34 8.27 -5.08
N GLN A 79 -24.49 8.33 -3.75
CA GLN A 79 -23.76 9.29 -2.91
C GLN A 79 -22.24 9.06 -2.96
N ALA A 80 -21.79 7.80 -2.91
CA ALA A 80 -20.38 7.47 -3.02
C ALA A 80 -19.80 7.85 -4.39
N GLU A 81 -20.52 7.57 -5.48
CA GLU A 81 -20.12 7.95 -6.84
C GLU A 81 -20.06 9.48 -7.02
N SER A 82 -21.06 10.20 -6.51
CA SER A 82 -21.08 11.68 -6.54
C SER A 82 -19.91 12.28 -5.76
N THR A 83 -19.61 11.74 -4.58
CA THR A 83 -18.47 12.18 -3.75
C THR A 83 -17.15 11.98 -4.47
N TYR A 84 -16.97 10.83 -5.13
CA TYR A 84 -15.77 10.53 -5.92
C TYR A 84 -15.57 11.52 -7.08
N GLU A 85 -16.62 11.83 -7.86
CA GLU A 85 -16.51 12.79 -8.95
C GLU A 85 -16.20 14.21 -8.43
N LEU A 86 -16.74 14.60 -7.28
CA LEU A 86 -16.39 15.87 -6.63
C LEU A 86 -14.92 15.92 -6.19
N GLU A 87 -14.40 14.84 -5.58
CA GLU A 87 -12.99 14.74 -5.18
C GLU A 87 -12.05 14.80 -6.39
N LYS A 88 -12.38 14.07 -7.45
CA LYS A 88 -11.65 14.08 -8.72
C LYS A 88 -11.59 15.48 -9.32
N LEU A 89 -12.72 16.19 -9.41
CA LEU A 89 -12.78 17.58 -9.89
C LEU A 89 -11.97 18.54 -9.00
N GLN A 90 -11.94 18.34 -7.69
CA GLN A 90 -11.11 19.14 -6.79
C GLN A 90 -9.60 18.90 -7.03
N VAL A 91 -9.21 17.66 -7.28
CA VAL A 91 -7.82 17.29 -7.61
C VAL A 91 -7.42 17.90 -8.96
N GLU A 92 -8.27 17.78 -9.98
CA GLU A 92 -8.04 18.38 -11.30
C GLU A 92 -7.89 19.91 -11.21
N ARG A 93 -8.77 20.61 -10.49
CA ARG A 93 -8.64 22.06 -10.23
C ARG A 93 -7.35 22.42 -9.49
N LYS A 94 -6.92 21.61 -8.51
CA LYS A 94 -5.64 21.80 -7.83
C LYS A 94 -4.47 21.68 -8.82
N TYR A 95 -4.51 20.67 -9.70
CA TYR A 95 -3.49 20.53 -10.74
C TYR A 95 -3.49 21.69 -11.73
N GLU A 96 -4.65 22.18 -12.18
CA GLU A 96 -4.75 23.36 -13.04
C GLU A 96 -4.17 24.62 -12.37
N LEU A 97 -4.46 24.84 -11.09
CA LEU A 97 -3.91 25.96 -10.32
C LEU A 97 -2.39 25.84 -10.17
N ILE A 98 -1.89 24.63 -9.94
CA ILE A 98 -0.44 24.34 -9.91
C ILE A 98 0.15 24.58 -11.31
N GLU A 99 -0.54 24.19 -12.40
CA GLU A 99 -0.15 24.44 -13.80
C GLU A 99 -0.02 25.91 -14.13
N LYS A 100 -1.01 26.72 -13.72
CA LYS A 100 -0.94 28.19 -13.82
C LYS A 100 0.21 28.78 -13.01
N LYS A 101 0.52 28.22 -11.83
CA LYS A 101 1.53 28.75 -10.90
C LYS A 101 2.98 28.36 -11.24
N PHE A 102 3.19 27.20 -11.86
CA PHE A 102 4.53 26.60 -12.03
C PHE A 102 4.92 26.31 -13.50
N GLY A 103 3.98 26.43 -14.44
CA GLY A 103 4.17 26.18 -15.88
C GLY A 103 4.09 24.69 -16.23
N ARG A 104 3.48 24.38 -17.40
CA ARG A 104 3.19 23.02 -17.90
C ARG A 104 4.42 22.07 -17.88
N LEU A 105 5.58 22.57 -18.31
CA LEU A 105 6.84 21.79 -18.35
C LEU A 105 7.33 21.35 -16.97
N LYS A 106 7.11 22.15 -15.93
CA LYS A 106 7.54 21.81 -14.56
C LYS A 106 6.67 20.70 -13.97
N ILE A 107 5.39 20.67 -14.32
CA ILE A 107 4.44 19.67 -13.82
C ILE A 107 4.56 18.36 -14.58
N GLU A 108 4.82 18.40 -15.87
CA GLU A 108 5.13 17.18 -16.61
C GLU A 108 6.38 16.49 -16.05
N ARG A 109 7.40 17.26 -15.65
CA ARG A 109 8.57 16.73 -14.94
C ARG A 109 8.21 16.12 -13.58
N ILE A 110 7.35 16.78 -12.79
CA ILE A 110 6.90 16.26 -11.49
C ILE A 110 6.09 14.96 -11.66
N LYS A 111 5.18 14.91 -12.65
CA LYS A 111 4.40 13.71 -12.98
C LYS A 111 5.32 12.55 -13.38
N LYS A 112 6.28 12.79 -14.27
CA LYS A 112 7.28 11.78 -14.67
C LYS A 112 8.11 11.27 -13.49
N MET A 113 8.49 12.17 -12.59
CA MET A 113 9.21 11.79 -11.36
C MET A 113 8.32 10.91 -10.48
N TYR A 114 7.08 11.32 -10.21
CA TYR A 114 6.14 10.54 -9.41
C TYR A 114 5.91 9.14 -10.00
N GLU A 115 5.69 9.02 -11.31
CA GLU A 115 5.54 7.71 -11.97
C GLU A 115 6.82 6.86 -11.92
N LEU A 116 8.00 7.47 -12.00
CA LEU A 116 9.26 6.74 -11.82
C LEU A 116 9.39 6.21 -10.40
N GLU A 117 9.13 7.05 -9.40
CA GLU A 117 9.10 6.63 -8.00
C GLU A 117 8.04 5.54 -7.81
N LYS A 118 6.93 5.65 -8.55
CA LYS A 118 5.84 4.68 -8.62
C LYS A 118 6.34 3.29 -9.06
N GLU A 119 6.98 3.24 -10.21
CA GLU A 119 7.47 1.98 -10.77
C GLU A 119 8.57 1.36 -9.91
N GLN A 120 9.39 2.15 -9.24
CA GLN A 120 10.45 1.64 -8.36
C GLN A 120 9.91 0.80 -7.20
N ILE A 121 8.88 1.26 -6.48
CA ILE A 121 8.34 0.48 -5.36
C ILE A 121 7.57 -0.72 -5.86
N ILE A 122 6.76 -0.56 -6.91
CA ILE A 122 6.05 -1.69 -7.53
C ILE A 122 7.05 -2.81 -7.80
N GLU A 123 8.18 -2.48 -8.41
CA GLU A 123 9.17 -3.46 -8.80
C GLU A 123 9.85 -4.14 -7.62
N ILE A 124 10.12 -3.39 -6.55
CA ILE A 124 10.65 -3.96 -5.31
C ILE A 124 9.61 -4.91 -4.69
N VAL A 125 8.39 -4.43 -4.50
CA VAL A 125 7.31 -5.19 -3.87
C VAL A 125 7.03 -6.48 -4.65
N ARG A 126 6.96 -6.43 -5.98
CA ARG A 126 6.82 -7.63 -6.85
C ARG A 126 7.85 -8.71 -6.53
N ASN A 127 9.11 -8.32 -6.31
CA ASN A 127 10.19 -9.25 -5.99
C ASN A 127 10.14 -9.75 -4.53
N LEU A 128 9.49 -9.01 -3.62
CA LEU A 128 9.38 -9.36 -2.20
C LEU A 128 8.14 -10.21 -1.86
N VAL A 129 7.02 -10.00 -2.56
CA VAL A 129 5.73 -10.72 -2.35
C VAL A 129 5.86 -12.24 -2.47
N HIS A 130 6.78 -12.70 -3.32
CA HIS A 130 7.00 -14.14 -3.51
C HIS A 130 8.21 -14.65 -2.73
N ASN A 131 8.94 -13.75 -2.05
CA ASN A 131 10.16 -14.08 -1.34
C ASN A 131 9.87 -14.30 0.15
N LYS A 132 9.71 -15.56 0.54
CA LYS A 132 9.50 -15.97 1.94
C LYS A 132 10.80 -16.12 2.74
N SER A 133 11.95 -15.92 2.11
CA SER A 133 13.25 -16.09 2.76
C SER A 133 13.65 -14.92 3.65
N TYR A 134 12.89 -13.82 3.61
CA TYR A 134 13.19 -12.61 4.36
C TYR A 134 11.97 -12.10 5.13
N ILE A 135 12.22 -11.62 6.34
CA ILE A 135 11.35 -10.69 7.04
C ILE A 135 11.64 -9.30 6.48
N VAL A 136 10.59 -8.61 6.02
CA VAL A 136 10.71 -7.32 5.33
C VAL A 136 10.27 -6.19 6.25
N TYR A 137 11.09 -5.15 6.32
CA TYR A 137 10.73 -3.87 6.93
C TYR A 137 10.85 -2.76 5.89
N GLY A 138 9.87 -1.87 5.85
CA GLY A 138 10.07 -0.57 5.23
C GLY A 138 10.85 0.35 6.15
N TYR A 139 11.69 1.18 5.56
CA TYR A 139 12.49 2.16 6.26
C TYR A 139 12.32 3.54 5.63
N TRP A 140 12.00 4.52 6.47
CA TRP A 140 11.84 5.92 6.10
C TRP A 140 12.87 6.74 6.84
N TYR A 141 13.50 7.66 6.13
CA TYR A 141 14.37 8.66 6.71
C TYR A 141 13.89 10.04 6.25
N CYS A 142 13.65 10.96 7.19
CA CYS A 142 13.25 12.30 6.83
C CYS A 142 14.43 13.10 6.28
N HIS A 143 14.39 13.45 5.00
CA HIS A 143 15.41 14.30 4.38
C HIS A 143 15.08 15.79 4.40
N GLN A 144 14.01 16.17 5.11
CA GLN A 144 13.55 17.55 5.16
C GLN A 144 14.37 18.38 6.12
N TRP A 145 14.49 19.66 5.83
CA TRP A 145 15.15 20.62 6.70
C TRP A 145 14.32 20.86 7.96
N LYS A 146 15.00 21.09 9.09
CA LYS A 146 14.35 21.54 10.34
C LYS A 146 13.72 22.92 10.19
N CYS A 147 14.27 23.77 9.32
CA CYS A 147 13.65 25.04 8.94
C CYS A 147 12.65 24.83 7.79
N GLU A 148 11.55 25.59 7.77
CA GLU A 148 10.48 25.52 6.75
C GLU A 148 10.91 25.91 5.31
N HIS A 149 12.19 26.17 5.08
CA HIS A 149 12.70 26.60 3.78
C HIS A 149 12.85 25.44 2.79
N LYS A 150 12.38 25.64 1.55
CA LYS A 150 12.36 24.60 0.50
C LYS A 150 13.71 24.37 -0.17
N LYS A 151 14.71 25.25 0.04
CA LYS A 151 16.08 25.11 -0.51
C LYS A 151 17.12 25.71 0.45
N PRO A 152 18.37 25.18 0.48
CA PRO A 152 19.48 25.76 1.26
C PRO A 152 19.73 27.24 0.96
N LEU A 153 19.57 27.64 -0.31
CA LEU A 153 19.76 29.02 -0.77
C LEU A 153 18.64 29.96 -0.33
N GLN A 154 17.48 29.45 0.11
CA GLN A 154 16.38 30.28 0.62
C GLN A 154 16.57 30.69 2.09
N CYS A 155 17.42 29.98 2.83
CA CYS A 155 17.88 30.44 4.13
C CYS A 155 18.83 31.66 4.03
N ILE A 156 19.43 31.90 2.86
CA ILE A 156 20.41 32.97 2.62
C ILE A 156 19.73 34.35 2.50
N SER A 157 18.44 34.39 2.14
CA SER A 157 17.79 35.62 1.68
C SER A 157 16.60 36.10 2.52
N ARG A 158 16.37 35.56 3.73
CA ARG A 158 15.21 35.97 4.55
C ARG A 158 15.58 36.32 5.98
N GLU A 159 15.12 37.50 6.38
CA GLU A 159 15.18 38.09 7.72
C GLU A 159 14.51 37.24 8.82
N LYS A 160 13.79 36.16 8.47
CA LYS A 160 13.01 35.30 9.38
C LYS A 160 13.65 33.93 9.69
N CYS A 161 14.87 33.65 9.24
CA CYS A 161 15.56 32.41 9.61
C CYS A 161 16.30 32.62 10.94
N GLU A 162 15.92 31.91 12.01
CA GLU A 162 16.61 31.91 13.32
C GLU A 162 18.09 31.50 13.24
N TYR A 163 18.56 31.06 12.08
CA TYR A 163 19.95 30.67 11.81
C TYR A 163 20.74 31.74 11.02
N ARG A 164 20.20 32.97 10.87
CA ARG A 164 20.86 34.09 10.17
C ARG A 164 22.23 34.43 10.78
N ASP A 165 22.36 34.41 12.10
CA ASP A 165 23.62 34.75 12.77
C ASP A 165 24.73 33.72 12.46
N LYS A 166 24.36 32.46 12.21
CA LYS A 166 25.29 31.40 11.74
C LYS A 166 25.65 31.55 10.26
N LEU A 167 24.92 32.36 9.51
CA LEU A 167 25.22 32.76 8.12
C LEU A 167 26.16 33.98 8.04
N ASP A 168 26.15 34.85 9.04
CA ASP A 168 27.13 35.94 9.12
C ASP A 168 28.54 35.38 9.43
N ASP A 169 28.63 34.33 10.26
CA ASP A 169 29.83 33.50 10.41
C ASP A 169 30.32 32.91 9.06
N LEU A 170 29.39 32.57 8.15
CA LEU A 170 29.71 32.09 6.81
C LEU A 170 30.31 33.21 5.95
N GLN A 171 29.74 34.42 5.96
CA GLN A 171 30.29 35.55 5.21
C GLN A 171 31.68 35.96 5.71
N LEU A 172 31.94 35.88 7.03
CA LEU A 172 33.24 36.12 7.66
C LEU A 172 34.28 35.03 7.39
N LEU A 173 33.88 33.77 7.24
CA LEU A 173 34.75 32.67 6.79
C LEU A 173 35.16 32.81 5.32
N TYR A 174 34.27 33.34 4.47
CA TYR A 174 34.49 33.49 3.03
C TYR A 174 35.18 34.80 2.62
N SER A 175 35.17 35.85 3.45
CA SER A 175 35.83 37.13 3.16
C SER A 175 37.37 37.13 3.36
N GLY A 176 37.99 35.95 3.52
CA GLY A 176 39.45 35.82 3.36
C GLY A 176 40.21 35.06 4.44
N LYS A 177 39.56 34.23 5.28
CA LYS A 177 40.24 33.55 6.40
C LYS A 177 39.97 32.05 6.56
N CYS A 178 39.59 31.32 5.51
CA CYS A 178 39.94 29.89 5.49
C CYS A 178 41.46 29.80 5.34
N LYS A 179 42.20 29.90 6.45
CA LYS A 179 43.62 29.53 6.50
C LYS A 179 43.63 28.07 6.07
N HIS A 180 44.00 27.78 4.82
CA HIS A 180 44.03 26.45 4.23
C HIS A 180 44.90 25.50 5.07
N LYS A 181 44.36 24.99 6.19
CA LYS A 181 44.97 23.92 6.96
C LYS A 181 44.82 22.66 6.11
N SER A 182 45.81 22.38 5.27
CA SER A 182 46.25 21.10 4.66
C SER A 182 45.22 20.01 4.25
N GLN A 183 43.92 20.25 4.36
CA GLN A 183 42.84 19.26 4.26
C GLN A 183 41.79 19.61 3.20
N CYS A 184 41.86 20.80 2.59
CA CYS A 184 40.97 21.23 1.50
C CYS A 184 41.84 21.73 0.35
N GLN A 185 41.72 21.12 -0.83
CA GLN A 185 42.53 21.41 -2.02
C GLN A 185 41.96 22.57 -2.86
N SER A 186 40.68 22.93 -2.66
CA SER A 186 40.03 24.06 -3.36
C SER A 186 38.90 24.71 -2.56
N VAL A 187 38.55 25.94 -2.95
CA VAL A 187 37.38 26.67 -2.43
C VAL A 187 36.07 25.89 -2.65
N MET A 188 35.95 25.19 -3.79
CA MET A 188 34.76 24.39 -4.11
C MET A 188 34.61 23.17 -3.20
N GLU A 189 35.72 22.51 -2.87
CA GLU A 189 35.74 21.40 -1.91
C GLU A 189 35.35 21.86 -0.50
N CYS A 190 35.86 23.02 -0.06
CA CYS A 190 35.51 23.62 1.23
C CYS A 190 34.01 23.95 1.30
N ARG A 191 33.45 24.55 0.24
CA ARG A 191 32.01 24.86 0.13
C ARG A 191 31.16 23.59 0.21
N ASN A 192 31.58 22.51 -0.46
CA ASN A 192 30.87 21.24 -0.45
C ASN A 192 30.94 20.56 0.92
N LYS A 193 32.10 20.57 1.60
CA LYS A 193 32.29 20.01 2.94
C LYS A 193 31.42 20.72 3.97
N PHE A 194 31.36 22.06 3.93
CA PHE A 194 30.49 22.84 4.81
C PHE A 194 29.01 22.60 4.50
N LYS A 195 28.59 22.66 3.22
CA LYS A 195 27.21 22.39 2.83
C LYS A 195 26.72 21.05 3.38
N ARG A 196 27.57 20.02 3.35
CA ARG A 196 27.28 18.70 3.94
C ARG A 196 27.18 18.77 5.47
N LYS A 197 28.12 19.42 6.15
CA LYS A 197 28.05 19.59 7.61
C LYS A 197 26.75 20.28 8.03
N TRP A 198 26.38 21.36 7.35
CA TRP A 198 25.13 22.08 7.59
C TRP A 198 23.90 21.22 7.28
N GLN A 199 23.91 20.44 6.19
CA GLN A 199 22.89 19.42 5.89
C GLN A 199 22.73 18.42 7.05
N THR A 200 23.84 17.86 7.53
CA THR A 200 23.82 16.87 8.62
C THR A 200 23.29 17.43 9.94
N GLU A 201 23.55 18.70 10.23
CA GLU A 201 23.13 19.36 11.47
C GLU A 201 21.66 19.82 11.42
N ASN A 202 21.19 20.23 10.24
CA ASN A 202 19.90 20.91 10.07
C ASN A 202 18.85 20.09 9.31
N ASN A 203 19.15 18.87 8.88
CA ASN A 203 18.12 17.94 8.45
C ASN A 203 17.38 17.36 9.66
N CYS A 204 16.11 17.06 9.45
CA CYS A 204 15.35 16.16 10.30
C CYS A 204 16.11 14.83 10.38
N LYS A 205 16.18 14.26 11.59
CA LYS A 205 16.87 12.98 11.85
C LYS A 205 15.88 11.89 12.26
N LEU A 206 14.59 12.13 12.03
CA LEU A 206 13.56 11.14 12.30
C LEU A 206 13.68 10.00 11.29
N GLU A 207 13.65 8.80 11.84
CA GLU A 207 13.66 7.55 11.11
C GLU A 207 12.50 6.68 11.59
N TRP A 208 11.89 5.94 10.66
CA TRP A 208 10.78 5.04 10.97
C TRP A 208 11.01 3.68 10.35
N ARG A 209 10.48 2.66 11.02
CA ARG A 209 10.48 1.28 10.54
C ARG A 209 9.09 0.69 10.71
N LYS A 210 8.63 -0.03 9.68
CA LYS A 210 7.35 -0.74 9.68
C LYS A 210 7.57 -2.13 9.09
N ARG A 211 7.13 -3.17 9.80
CA ARG A 211 7.17 -4.54 9.31
C ARG A 211 6.12 -4.72 8.21
N TYR A 212 6.49 -5.44 7.16
CA TYR A 212 5.57 -5.92 6.13
C TYR A 212 5.49 -7.44 6.20
N ASP A 213 4.28 -7.95 6.34
CA ASP A 213 3.99 -9.36 6.07
C ASP A 213 3.62 -9.56 4.59
N GLN A 214 3.46 -10.82 4.20
CA GLN A 214 3.20 -11.19 2.81
C GLN A 214 1.81 -10.76 2.32
N GLU A 215 0.80 -10.78 3.19
CA GLU A 215 -0.56 -10.36 2.82
C GLU A 215 -0.61 -8.84 2.62
N LEU A 216 0.07 -8.08 3.47
CA LEU A 216 0.21 -6.64 3.32
C LEU A 216 0.91 -6.30 2.00
N LEU A 217 2.03 -6.95 1.68
CA LEU A 217 2.74 -6.70 0.41
C LEU A 217 1.90 -7.06 -0.82
N LYS A 218 1.13 -8.15 -0.78
CA LYS A 218 0.20 -8.53 -1.88
C LYS A 218 -0.88 -7.46 -2.05
N LYS A 219 -1.51 -7.07 -0.96
CA LYS A 219 -2.54 -6.02 -0.95
C LYS A 219 -1.98 -4.70 -1.48
N SER A 220 -0.76 -4.32 -1.07
CA SER A 220 -0.07 -3.15 -1.63
C SER A 220 0.03 -3.24 -3.15
N LEU A 221 0.46 -4.39 -3.67
CA LEU A 221 0.66 -4.59 -5.10
C LEU A 221 -0.66 -4.52 -5.89
N GLU A 222 -1.72 -5.17 -5.40
CA GLU A 222 -3.07 -5.13 -5.97
C GLU A 222 -3.57 -3.68 -6.03
N VAL A 223 -3.54 -2.96 -4.91
CA VAL A 223 -4.09 -1.60 -4.82
C VAL A 223 -3.26 -0.60 -5.65
N ILE A 224 -1.93 -0.76 -5.72
CA ILE A 224 -1.08 0.09 -6.59
C ILE A 224 -1.40 -0.16 -8.07
N SER A 225 -1.68 -1.41 -8.46
CA SER A 225 -2.01 -1.79 -9.84
C SER A 225 -3.38 -1.27 -10.30
N GLU A 226 -4.35 -1.15 -9.38
CA GLU A 226 -5.71 -0.67 -9.63
C GLU A 226 -5.84 0.86 -9.73
N ARG A 227 -4.73 1.61 -9.77
CA ARG A 227 -4.67 3.08 -9.85
C ARG A 227 -5.37 3.82 -8.69
N ARG A 228 -5.55 3.18 -7.53
CA ARG A 228 -6.09 3.79 -6.31
C ARG A 228 -4.99 4.45 -5.47
N THR A 229 -5.40 5.24 -4.48
CA THR A 229 -4.59 5.92 -3.45
C THR A 229 -3.75 4.98 -2.55
N GLY A 230 -3.65 3.67 -2.85
CA GLY A 230 -2.98 2.67 -2.02
C GLY A 230 -1.47 2.82 -1.88
N TRP A 231 -0.84 3.67 -2.69
CA TRP A 231 0.56 4.01 -2.49
C TRP A 231 0.82 4.74 -1.16
N LEU A 232 -0.20 5.35 -0.54
CA LEU A 232 -0.08 6.11 0.71
C LEU A 232 0.63 5.35 1.84
N GLU A 233 0.56 4.02 1.87
CA GLU A 233 1.25 3.21 2.87
C GLU A 233 2.78 3.23 2.78
N PHE A 234 3.33 3.67 1.65
CA PHE A 234 4.76 3.89 1.45
C PHE A 234 5.19 5.31 1.81
N PHE A 235 4.26 6.16 2.27
CA PHE A 235 4.56 7.47 2.81
C PHE A 235 4.55 7.47 4.33
N GLN A 236 5.41 8.29 4.91
CA GLN A 236 5.46 8.54 6.35
C GLN A 236 5.54 10.05 6.59
N THR A 237 4.59 10.56 7.37
CA THR A 237 4.55 11.99 7.72
C THR A 237 5.40 12.24 8.96
N CYS A 238 6.25 13.26 8.91
CA CYS A 238 6.99 13.73 10.08
C CYS A 238 6.17 14.74 10.89
N GLU A 239 6.62 15.08 12.10
CA GLU A 239 5.95 16.04 13.00
C GLU A 239 5.72 17.43 12.36
N ASN A 240 6.56 17.80 11.38
CA ASN A 240 6.42 19.05 10.62
C ASN A 240 5.45 18.93 9.42
N ASN A 241 4.54 17.94 9.42
CA ASN A 241 3.60 17.65 8.33
C ASN A 241 4.24 17.44 6.95
N HIS A 242 5.49 17.00 6.90
CA HIS A 242 6.12 16.63 5.63
C HIS A 242 5.97 15.13 5.36
N GLU A 243 5.43 14.80 4.20
CA GLU A 243 5.34 13.43 3.70
C GLU A 243 6.70 12.96 3.17
N ASN A 244 7.13 11.78 3.60
CA ASN A 244 8.39 11.16 3.19
C ASN A 244 8.07 9.83 2.54
N LEU A 245 8.46 9.68 1.28
CA LEU A 245 8.38 8.39 0.61
C LEU A 245 9.41 7.42 1.22
N ILE A 246 9.08 6.13 1.25
CA ILE A 246 9.97 5.07 1.72
C ILE A 246 11.35 5.19 1.08
N SER A 247 12.36 5.09 1.94
CA SER A 247 13.77 5.27 1.56
C SER A 247 14.37 3.94 1.10
N SER A 248 14.11 2.87 1.85
CA SER A 248 14.60 1.54 1.54
C SER A 248 13.74 0.44 2.15
N PHE A 249 13.94 -0.78 1.65
CA PHE A 249 13.41 -2.01 2.26
C PHE A 249 14.57 -2.74 2.92
N LEU A 250 14.41 -3.06 4.20
CA LEU A 250 15.37 -3.78 5.02
C LEU A 250 14.94 -5.25 5.11
N LEU A 251 15.82 -6.16 4.68
CA LEU A 251 15.54 -7.59 4.62
C LEU A 251 16.39 -8.30 5.68
N TYR A 252 15.73 -9.14 6.46
CA TYR A 252 16.34 -9.92 7.55
C TYR A 252 16.03 -11.40 7.37
N THR A 253 17.02 -12.26 7.57
CA THR A 253 16.87 -13.72 7.60
C THR A 253 16.42 -14.22 8.97
N SER A 254 16.61 -13.41 10.02
CA SER A 254 16.21 -13.71 11.40
C SER A 254 15.71 -12.45 12.11
N GLU A 255 14.68 -12.60 12.94
CA GLU A 255 14.08 -11.50 13.72
C GLU A 255 15.03 -10.91 14.76
N ASN A 256 16.00 -11.69 15.24
CA ASN A 256 16.93 -11.28 16.30
C ASN A 256 18.16 -10.52 15.78
N SER A 257 18.25 -10.25 14.48
CA SER A 257 19.39 -9.53 13.93
C SER A 257 19.24 -8.02 14.09
N ASN A 258 20.25 -7.39 14.69
CA ASN A 258 20.33 -5.93 14.82
C ASN A 258 20.66 -5.21 13.51
N LYS A 259 21.01 -5.96 12.45
CA LYS A 259 21.42 -5.40 11.15
C LYS A 259 20.75 -6.15 9.99
N PRO A 260 20.26 -5.45 8.96
CA PRO A 260 19.69 -6.12 7.79
C PRO A 260 20.74 -6.91 7.02
N ASP A 261 20.34 -8.08 6.53
CA ASP A 261 21.12 -8.91 5.62
C ASP A 261 21.24 -8.29 4.23
N LEU A 262 20.26 -7.48 3.87
CA LEU A 262 20.22 -6.71 2.63
C LEU A 262 19.36 -5.46 2.82
N GLU A 263 19.80 -4.35 2.25
CA GLU A 263 19.01 -3.12 2.13
C GLU A 263 18.79 -2.83 0.64
N ILE A 264 17.53 -2.73 0.23
CA ILE A 264 17.13 -2.32 -1.11
C ILE A 264 16.76 -0.84 -1.04
N ILE A 265 17.72 0.01 -1.35
CA ILE A 265 17.49 1.45 -1.48
C ILE A 265 16.59 1.71 -2.69
N ARG A 266 15.39 2.27 -2.46
CA ARG A 266 14.32 2.41 -3.46
C ARG A 266 14.82 3.00 -4.77
N HIS A 267 15.55 4.10 -4.64
CA HIS A 267 15.94 4.90 -5.78
C HIS A 267 17.08 4.33 -6.62
N LEU A 268 17.74 3.28 -6.13
CA LEU A 268 18.71 2.51 -6.91
C LEU A 268 18.03 1.48 -7.82
N VAL A 269 16.70 1.43 -7.84
CA VAL A 269 15.92 0.59 -8.74
C VAL A 269 15.56 1.34 -10.01
N TRP A 270 15.66 0.66 -11.15
CA TRP A 270 15.19 1.15 -12.43
C TRP A 270 14.88 -0.03 -13.35
N ASN A 271 13.65 -0.11 -13.84
CA ASN A 271 13.23 -1.05 -14.88
C ASN A 271 13.66 -2.52 -14.62
N HIS A 272 13.30 -3.10 -13.47
CA HIS A 272 13.69 -4.45 -13.02
C HIS A 272 15.19 -4.62 -12.68
N TYR A 273 16.00 -3.56 -12.76
CA TYR A 273 17.41 -3.59 -12.38
C TYR A 273 17.67 -2.81 -11.07
N TYR A 274 18.72 -3.22 -10.38
CA TYR A 274 19.31 -2.57 -9.22
C TYR A 274 20.70 -2.05 -9.54
N ARG A 275 21.00 -0.84 -9.06
CA ARG A 275 22.28 -0.17 -9.26
C ARG A 275 23.34 -0.68 -8.30
N VAL A 276 24.48 -1.12 -8.85
CA VAL A 276 25.58 -1.69 -8.07
C VAL A 276 26.95 -1.17 -8.50
N PHE A 277 27.96 -1.50 -7.70
CA PHE A 277 29.36 -1.34 -8.07
C PHE A 277 29.90 -2.65 -8.67
N GLY A 278 30.13 -2.67 -9.98
CA GLY A 278 30.52 -3.85 -10.74
C GLY A 278 32.02 -3.93 -11.06
N ASN A 279 32.57 -5.13 -10.98
CA ASN A 279 33.87 -5.52 -11.53
C ASN A 279 33.64 -6.22 -12.87
N TRP A 280 34.24 -5.70 -13.93
CA TRP A 280 34.06 -6.14 -15.30
C TRP A 280 35.37 -6.69 -15.86
N LYS A 281 35.25 -7.60 -16.84
CA LYS A 281 36.34 -8.01 -17.71
C LYS A 281 35.86 -8.07 -19.16
N CYS A 282 36.73 -7.76 -20.10
CA CYS A 282 36.42 -7.89 -21.52
C CYS A 282 36.32 -9.37 -21.90
N SER A 283 35.32 -9.75 -22.69
CA SER A 283 35.19 -11.13 -23.19
C SER A 283 36.38 -11.54 -24.08
N ARG A 284 36.97 -10.58 -24.81
CA ARG A 284 38.08 -10.80 -25.74
C ARG A 284 39.44 -10.53 -25.12
N CYS A 285 39.79 -9.26 -24.91
CA CYS A 285 41.14 -8.89 -24.44
C CYS A 285 41.38 -9.08 -22.94
N GLN A 286 40.40 -9.60 -22.19
CA GLN A 286 40.45 -9.83 -20.74
C GLN A 286 40.77 -8.60 -19.87
N LYS A 287 40.87 -7.39 -20.45
CA LYS A 287 41.08 -6.14 -19.70
C LYS A 287 39.98 -5.96 -18.66
N LYS A 288 40.37 -5.65 -17.43
CA LYS A 288 39.46 -5.49 -16.29
C LYS A 288 39.17 -4.01 -16.04
N TRP A 289 37.95 -3.69 -15.63
CA TRP A 289 37.59 -2.35 -15.17
C TRP A 289 36.53 -2.40 -14.08
N ARG A 290 36.35 -1.28 -13.38
CA ARG A 290 35.39 -1.12 -12.30
C ARG A 290 34.42 0.01 -12.62
N SER A 291 33.14 -0.20 -12.34
CA SER A 291 32.10 0.78 -12.68
C SER A 291 31.00 0.82 -11.62
N ALA A 292 30.79 2.01 -11.05
CA ALA A 292 29.60 2.33 -10.27
C ALA A 292 28.36 2.56 -11.15
N TYR A 293 28.51 2.53 -12.48
CA TYR A 293 27.43 2.61 -13.46
C TYR A 293 27.03 1.21 -13.94
N THR A 294 26.77 0.31 -13.00
CA THR A 294 26.43 -1.09 -13.29
C THR A 294 25.03 -1.40 -12.81
N TRP A 295 24.22 -2.00 -13.68
CA TRP A 295 22.84 -2.40 -13.39
C TRP A 295 22.74 -3.93 -13.46
N ILE A 296 22.23 -4.55 -12.39
CA ILE A 296 22.04 -6.00 -12.24
C ILE A 296 20.54 -6.26 -12.00
N SER A 297 19.98 -7.34 -12.51
CA SER A 297 18.59 -7.74 -12.24
C SER A 297 18.31 -7.66 -10.74
N LEU A 298 17.22 -6.98 -10.37
CA LEU A 298 16.83 -6.79 -8.97
C LEU A 298 16.64 -8.15 -8.29
N GLN A 299 16.03 -9.11 -8.98
CA GLN A 299 15.87 -10.47 -8.50
C GLN A 299 17.22 -11.15 -8.20
N LYS A 300 18.20 -11.02 -9.10
CA LYS A 300 19.56 -11.55 -8.91
C LYS A 300 20.28 -10.87 -7.75
N PHE A 301 20.05 -9.57 -7.56
CA PHE A 301 20.57 -8.82 -6.43
C PHE A 301 19.99 -9.33 -5.10
N ILE A 302 18.67 -9.52 -5.01
CA ILE A 302 17.96 -9.99 -3.81
C ILE A 302 18.36 -11.42 -3.44
N THR A 303 18.53 -12.28 -4.45
CA THR A 303 19.00 -13.67 -4.28
C THR A 303 20.51 -13.77 -4.05
N LYS A 304 21.22 -12.64 -3.94
CA LYS A 304 22.67 -12.54 -3.69
C LYS A 304 23.50 -13.34 -4.72
N ALA A 305 23.02 -13.45 -5.97
CA ALA A 305 23.75 -14.13 -7.03
C ALA A 305 25.07 -13.43 -7.33
N THR A 306 26.17 -14.16 -7.42
CA THR A 306 27.47 -13.59 -7.79
C THR A 306 27.49 -13.16 -9.26
N GLY A 307 28.42 -12.26 -9.63
CA GLY A 307 28.55 -11.84 -11.02
C GLY A 307 28.80 -12.99 -12.01
N LYS A 308 29.44 -14.09 -11.56
CA LYS A 308 29.63 -15.30 -12.38
C LYS A 308 28.33 -16.09 -12.63
N GLN A 309 27.34 -15.95 -11.75
CA GLN A 309 26.03 -16.59 -11.87
C GLN A 309 25.05 -15.75 -12.70
N CYS A 310 25.42 -14.52 -13.06
CA CYS A 310 24.62 -13.66 -13.92
C CYS A 310 24.90 -13.97 -15.38
N ILE A 311 23.84 -14.25 -16.15
CA ILE A 311 23.91 -14.48 -17.59
C ILE A 311 23.61 -13.20 -18.38
N LYS A 312 23.75 -13.26 -19.70
CA LYS A 312 23.37 -12.15 -20.58
C LYS A 312 21.87 -11.86 -20.40
N GLY A 313 21.53 -10.61 -20.09
CA GLY A 313 20.17 -10.19 -19.73
C GLY A 313 19.99 -9.92 -18.23
N ASP A 314 20.79 -10.57 -17.37
CA ASP A 314 20.78 -10.27 -15.93
C ASP A 314 21.50 -8.96 -15.58
N TYR A 315 22.14 -8.32 -16.55
CA TYR A 315 22.83 -7.05 -16.36
C TYR A 315 22.87 -6.23 -17.64
N VAL A 316 22.89 -4.91 -17.47
CA VAL A 316 23.06 -3.98 -18.60
C VAL A 316 24.52 -4.03 -19.04
N MET A 317 24.77 -4.60 -20.22
CA MET A 317 26.12 -4.81 -20.75
C MET A 317 26.89 -3.49 -20.93
N GLN A 318 28.19 -3.53 -20.64
CA GLN A 318 29.11 -2.42 -20.90
C GLN A 318 30.14 -2.83 -21.96
N LYS A 319 30.40 -1.94 -22.91
CA LYS A 319 31.51 -2.10 -23.86
C LYS A 319 32.86 -1.99 -23.16
N CYS A 320 33.83 -2.74 -23.69
CA CYS A 320 35.22 -2.73 -23.27
C CYS A 320 35.76 -1.29 -23.24
N LYS A 321 36.57 -0.99 -22.23
CA LYS A 321 37.18 0.33 -22.04
C LYS A 321 38.52 0.48 -22.76
N GLU A 322 38.95 -0.55 -23.50
CA GLU A 322 40.08 -0.51 -24.43
C GLU A 322 39.63 0.04 -25.78
N ARG A 323 40.28 1.11 -26.26
CA ARG A 323 39.83 1.89 -27.42
C ARG A 323 39.77 1.04 -28.69
N THR A 324 40.73 0.14 -28.85
CA THR A 324 40.87 -0.71 -30.04
C THR A 324 40.07 -2.02 -29.96
N CYS A 325 39.51 -2.37 -28.80
CA CYS A 325 38.87 -3.68 -28.62
C CYS A 325 37.38 -3.68 -28.98
N GLY A 326 36.62 -2.70 -28.51
CA GLY A 326 35.17 -2.54 -28.79
C GLY A 326 34.24 -3.68 -28.34
N ASN A 327 34.78 -4.78 -27.79
CA ASN A 327 34.02 -5.98 -27.44
C ASN A 327 33.17 -5.81 -26.17
N ASP A 328 32.26 -6.76 -25.95
CA ASP A 328 31.40 -6.75 -24.77
C ASP A 328 32.16 -7.09 -23.48
N GLY A 329 31.79 -6.39 -22.41
CA GLY A 329 32.18 -6.75 -21.07
C GLY A 329 31.28 -7.82 -20.48
N ILE A 330 31.89 -8.70 -19.70
CA ILE A 330 31.20 -9.63 -18.82
C ILE A 330 31.46 -9.26 -17.37
N ILE A 331 30.43 -9.35 -16.55
CA ILE A 331 30.55 -9.01 -15.13
C ILE A 331 31.21 -10.18 -14.39
N SER A 332 32.24 -9.88 -13.62
CA SER A 332 32.97 -10.89 -12.84
C SER A 332 32.42 -10.98 -11.41
N SER A 333 32.11 -9.85 -10.81
CA SER A 333 31.48 -9.73 -9.49
C SER A 333 30.89 -8.33 -9.32
N TYR A 334 30.03 -8.16 -8.33
CA TYR A 334 29.50 -6.86 -7.96
C TYR A 334 29.26 -6.78 -6.46
N LYS A 335 29.04 -5.57 -5.97
CA LYS A 335 28.66 -5.28 -4.58
C LYS A 335 27.65 -4.14 -4.53
N PRO A 336 26.83 -4.05 -3.46
CA PRO A 336 25.96 -2.89 -3.26
C PRO A 336 26.73 -1.58 -3.41
N LEU A 337 26.08 -0.58 -4.00
CA LEU A 337 26.66 0.73 -4.15
C LEU A 337 26.73 1.41 -2.77
N VAL A 338 27.94 1.68 -2.29
CA VAL A 338 28.15 2.31 -0.97
C VAL A 338 28.43 3.80 -1.16
N ARG A 339 27.74 4.63 -0.37
CA ARG A 339 27.99 6.06 -0.29
C ARG A 339 29.40 6.31 0.26
N SER A 340 30.15 7.22 -0.34
CA SER A 340 31.39 7.72 0.24
C SER A 340 31.11 8.91 1.18
N GLU A 341 32.10 9.29 1.97
CA GLU A 341 32.06 10.49 2.82
C GLU A 341 31.80 11.77 2.02
N SER A 342 32.13 11.77 0.72
CA SER A 342 31.88 12.89 -0.18
C SER A 342 30.49 12.86 -0.85
N GLY A 343 29.58 11.99 -0.41
CA GLY A 343 28.22 11.90 -0.94
C GLY A 343 28.11 11.04 -2.20
N GLU A 344 29.09 11.09 -3.10
CA GLU A 344 29.18 10.23 -4.27
C GLU A 344 29.57 8.79 -3.91
N HIS A 345 29.52 7.85 -4.85
CA HIS A 345 30.22 6.58 -4.66
C HIS A 345 31.74 6.80 -4.61
N LYS A 346 32.51 5.81 -4.16
CA LYS A 346 33.99 5.90 -4.08
C LYS A 346 34.62 6.15 -5.47
N ARG A 347 34.77 7.43 -5.86
CA ARG A 347 35.26 7.89 -7.18
C ARG A 347 36.58 7.24 -7.57
N HIS A 348 37.52 7.16 -6.63
CA HIS A 348 38.85 6.58 -6.82
C HIS A 348 38.81 5.08 -7.19
N LEU A 349 37.67 4.40 -7.03
CA LEU A 349 37.50 3.01 -7.47
C LEU A 349 36.85 2.90 -8.85
N CYS A 350 36.18 3.95 -9.34
CA CYS A 350 35.41 3.92 -10.58
C CYS A 350 36.25 4.39 -11.78
N GLU A 351 36.39 3.53 -12.78
CA GLU A 351 37.19 3.79 -13.98
C GLU A 351 36.67 5.00 -14.76
N LYS A 352 35.35 5.22 -14.77
CA LYS A 352 34.74 6.40 -15.39
C LYS A 352 35.19 7.68 -14.68
N CYS A 353 35.13 7.71 -13.34
CA CYS A 353 35.57 8.85 -12.53
C CYS A 353 37.07 9.11 -12.64
N LYS A 354 37.89 8.06 -12.72
CA LYS A 354 39.35 8.20 -12.93
C LYS A 354 39.71 8.88 -14.24
N ARG A 355 38.87 8.74 -15.27
CA ARG A 355 39.06 9.37 -16.59
C ARG A 355 38.50 10.79 -16.67
N GLY A 356 38.21 11.42 -15.53
CA GLY A 356 37.68 12.78 -15.46
C GLY A 356 36.19 12.92 -15.74
N TYR A 357 35.48 11.82 -16.06
CA TYR A 357 34.03 11.89 -16.20
C TYR A 357 33.38 11.93 -14.83
N GLU A 358 32.46 12.86 -14.66
CA GLU A 358 31.67 12.92 -13.45
C GLU A 358 30.57 11.85 -13.51
N CYS A 359 30.60 10.98 -12.51
CA CYS A 359 29.45 10.16 -12.19
C CYS A 359 28.58 10.99 -11.28
N PHE A 360 27.83 11.90 -11.89
CA PHE A 360 26.85 12.67 -11.16
C PHE A 360 25.86 11.73 -10.49
N GLU A 361 25.46 12.15 -9.29
CA GLU A 361 24.22 11.76 -8.65
C GLU A 361 23.07 12.09 -9.62
N SER A 362 22.73 11.14 -10.49
CA SER A 362 21.59 11.27 -11.38
C SER A 362 20.36 10.88 -10.59
N GLY A 363 19.47 11.83 -10.32
CA GLY A 363 18.05 11.54 -10.22
C GLY A 363 17.76 10.36 -9.32
N THR A 364 17.95 10.54 -8.00
CA THR A 364 17.67 9.56 -6.95
C THR A 364 18.84 8.57 -6.76
N TYR A 365 20.08 9.02 -6.63
CA TYR A 365 20.68 9.31 -5.33
C TYR A 365 20.60 10.81 -5.07
N PHE A 366 19.62 11.23 -4.25
CA PHE A 366 19.06 12.60 -4.25
C PHE A 366 18.75 13.16 -5.67
N GLY A 367 17.45 13.13 -6.00
CA GLY A 367 16.87 13.57 -7.28
C GLY A 367 17.39 14.89 -7.87
N TYR A 368 17.47 14.94 -9.20
CA TYR A 368 17.67 16.16 -10.01
C TYR A 368 16.78 17.31 -9.51
N GLN A 369 17.38 18.48 -9.25
CA GLN A 369 16.76 19.74 -9.68
C GLN A 369 17.44 20.13 -10.98
N TYR A 370 16.68 20.10 -12.08
CA TYR A 370 17.05 20.90 -13.25
C TYR A 370 17.15 22.36 -12.80
N ILE A 371 18.18 23.01 -13.34
CA ILE A 371 18.49 24.45 -13.34
C ILE A 371 17.21 25.30 -13.25
#